data_AF-A0A939Y3Y2-F1
#
_entry.id   AF-A0A939Y3Y2-F1
#
_cell.length_a   1.000
_cell.length_b   1.000
_cell.length_c   1.000
_cell.angle_alpha   90.00
_cell.angle_beta   90.00
_cell.angle_gamma   90.00
#
_symmetry.space_group_name_H-M   'P 1'
#
loop_
_entity.id
_entity.type
_entity.pdbx_description
1 polymer ?
#
loop_
_entity_poly.entity_id
_entity_poly.type
_entity_poly.pdbx_seq_one_letter_code
_entity_poly.pdbx_strand_id
1 'polypeptide(L)'
;IKGNDEKNVLIKNSLVLYRDYCMTMAKALNTDFQNKKDKEKELTIKLRRSYLIRQHYLSFPIIIYTNKGIKVKYLVSNEIYTLLTQPSEEDGDLSLNIRNNSYLNPRMIHAYEICLLEFFKYIRNFSDRKEDDDYIQKIIKELECNNLCDEDTISNNENPIILKKSETTIAEIQRIYLNSADVKGKQKLNVALSNIKINNKDIVTSIKGKTILDPKKRQRHFHLLNMATQENVDCLILPETSLPKDLLVMYAEHSRRKQQLVILGLEHIVSNCFCFNFSVAFLPYVYKGRKEVFILPRLKNHYSPNECREIQKYYNKVPSIGKAIYHLINWKGVQFTIFNCYELADVLHRSLFRSQIDILFAIEYNKDTYYYSNIVESTCRDVHCYFIQANTSDYGDSRLSIPKKHDQMTPVKLKGGDNDTIITFDVDITKLRDFQCQNPIFQNTIEFKNTPPGFDSSKVCNRNRKYDDKDE
;
A
#
# COMPACT_ATOMS: atom_id res chain seq x y z
N ILE A 1 66.65 14.42 8.17
CA ILE A 1 66.25 14.40 6.73
C ILE A 1 65.65 13.03 6.35
N LYS A 2 66.28 11.88 6.64
CA LYS A 2 65.74 10.53 6.34
C LYS A 2 64.34 10.20 6.93
N GLY A 3 63.98 10.73 8.09
CA GLY A 3 62.64 10.49 8.68
C GLY A 3 61.47 11.24 8.01
N ASN A 4 61.76 12.20 7.12
CA ASN A 4 60.72 12.89 6.33
C ASN A 4 60.35 12.12 5.07
N ASP A 5 61.30 11.37 4.48
CA ASP A 5 61.03 10.59 3.27
C ASP A 5 60.11 9.39 3.55
N GLU A 6 60.29 8.69 4.66
CA GLU A 6 59.39 7.61 5.08
C GLU A 6 57.97 8.13 5.37
N LYS A 7 57.85 9.27 6.06
CA LYS A 7 56.55 9.92 6.28
C LYS A 7 55.89 10.36 4.97
N ASN A 8 56.66 10.93 4.04
CA ASN A 8 56.15 11.33 2.73
C ASN A 8 55.68 10.13 1.90
N VAL A 9 56.39 9.01 1.95
CA VAL A 9 55.98 7.75 1.30
C VAL A 9 54.70 7.21 1.92
N LEU A 10 54.58 7.20 3.26
CA LEU A 10 53.36 6.79 3.96
C LEU A 10 52.17 7.67 3.57
N ILE A 11 52.33 9.00 3.60
CA ILE A 11 51.28 9.96 3.21
C ILE A 11 50.85 9.72 1.75
N LYS A 12 51.81 9.57 0.83
CA LYS A 12 51.53 9.29 -0.59
C LYS A 12 50.74 7.98 -0.75
N ASN A 13 51.14 6.92 -0.07
CA ASN A 13 50.45 5.63 -0.10
C ASN A 13 49.02 5.73 0.47
N SER A 14 48.82 6.45 1.58
CA SER A 14 47.50 6.71 2.16
C SER A 14 46.60 7.51 1.22
N LEU A 15 47.13 8.55 0.55
CA LEU A 15 46.36 9.35 -0.40
C LEU A 15 45.96 8.56 -1.65
N VAL A 16 46.85 7.71 -2.17
CA VAL A 16 46.53 6.80 -3.28
C VAL A 16 45.44 5.83 -2.88
N LEU A 17 45.54 5.23 -1.69
CA LEU A 17 44.52 4.32 -1.17
C LEU A 17 43.17 5.01 -0.98
N TYR A 18 43.16 6.23 -0.42
CA TYR A 18 41.94 7.02 -0.23
C TYR A 18 41.27 7.37 -1.57
N ARG A 19 42.05 7.82 -2.56
CA ARG A 19 41.57 8.06 -3.93
C ARG A 19 40.93 6.80 -4.51
N ASP A 20 41.57 5.65 -4.36
CA ASP A 20 41.07 4.38 -4.89
C ASP A 20 39.76 3.96 -4.22
N TYR A 21 39.62 4.17 -2.90
CA TYR A 21 38.35 3.98 -2.19
C TYR A 21 37.25 4.94 -2.66
N CYS A 22 37.53 6.24 -2.81
CA CYS A 22 36.57 7.20 -3.34
C CYS A 22 36.11 6.83 -4.76
N MET A 23 37.04 6.44 -5.64
CA MET A 23 36.73 6.00 -7.00
C MET A 23 35.88 4.72 -7.00
N THR A 24 36.20 3.76 -6.14
CA THR A 24 35.43 2.51 -6.01
C THR A 24 34.02 2.80 -5.48
N MET A 25 33.89 3.70 -4.51
CA MET A 25 32.60 4.12 -3.97
C MET A 25 31.73 4.81 -5.02
N ALA A 26 32.32 5.69 -5.84
CA ALA A 26 31.62 6.33 -6.96
C ALA A 26 31.16 5.30 -8.02
N LYS A 27 32.02 4.35 -8.38
CA LYS A 27 31.68 3.23 -9.27
C LYS A 27 30.64 2.28 -8.65
N ALA A 28 30.58 2.20 -7.32
CA ALA A 28 29.54 1.47 -6.60
C ALA A 28 28.19 2.18 -6.65
N LEU A 29 28.13 3.47 -6.96
CA LEU A 29 26.87 4.16 -7.21
C LEU A 29 26.42 3.96 -8.66
N ASN A 30 27.33 3.99 -9.62
CA ASN A 30 27.02 3.74 -11.02
C ASN A 30 28.03 2.75 -11.63
N THR A 31 27.55 1.53 -11.90
CA THR A 31 28.35 0.43 -12.44
C THR A 31 28.72 0.59 -13.91
N ASP A 32 28.09 1.52 -14.63
CA ASP A 32 28.41 1.78 -16.04
C ASP A 32 29.83 2.38 -16.18
N PHE A 33 30.36 2.98 -15.11
CA PHE A 33 31.74 3.47 -15.03
C PHE A 33 32.77 2.41 -14.62
N GLN A 34 32.38 1.13 -14.52
CA GLN A 34 33.32 0.05 -14.21
C GLN A 34 34.22 -0.27 -15.41
N ASN A 35 35.53 -0.04 -15.26
CA ASN A 35 36.53 -0.59 -16.17
C ASN A 35 36.75 -2.09 -15.90
N LYS A 36 37.17 -2.87 -16.91
CA LYS A 36 37.36 -4.33 -16.87
C LYS A 36 38.44 -4.85 -15.89
N LYS A 37 39.01 -4.05 -14.99
CA LYS A 37 40.02 -4.52 -14.02
C LYS A 37 39.35 -5.32 -12.89
N ASP A 38 39.78 -6.56 -12.68
CA ASP A 38 39.11 -7.53 -11.79
C ASP A 38 39.03 -7.09 -10.31
N LYS A 39 40.11 -6.51 -9.75
CA LYS A 39 40.14 -6.10 -8.34
C LYS A 39 39.18 -4.95 -8.00
N GLU A 40 39.07 -3.95 -8.87
CA GLU A 40 38.15 -2.82 -8.66
C GLU A 40 36.69 -3.27 -8.76
N LYS A 41 36.40 -4.19 -9.69
CA LYS A 41 35.08 -4.79 -9.89
C LYS A 41 34.64 -5.58 -8.66
N GLU A 42 35.54 -6.41 -8.11
CA GLU A 42 35.25 -7.20 -6.91
C GLU A 42 34.94 -6.31 -5.69
N LEU A 43 35.76 -5.28 -5.42
CA LEU A 43 35.53 -4.37 -4.29
C LEU A 43 34.23 -3.57 -4.47
N THR A 44 33.93 -3.12 -5.69
CA THR A 44 32.66 -2.43 -5.99
C THR A 44 31.45 -3.31 -5.73
N ILE A 45 31.53 -4.60 -6.10
CA ILE A 45 30.47 -5.58 -5.83
C ILE A 45 30.31 -5.81 -4.32
N LYS A 46 31.41 -5.96 -3.59
CA LYS A 46 31.39 -6.12 -2.13
C LYS A 46 30.77 -4.91 -1.43
N LEU A 47 31.14 -3.68 -1.81
CA LEU A 47 30.59 -2.44 -1.24
C LEU A 47 29.07 -2.31 -1.43
N ARG A 48 28.56 -2.68 -2.60
CA ARG A 48 27.12 -2.71 -2.86
C ARG A 48 26.41 -3.79 -2.06
N ARG A 49 26.99 -4.98 -1.94
CA ARG A 49 26.45 -6.08 -1.14
C ARG A 49 26.45 -5.78 0.36
N SER A 50 27.47 -5.07 0.84
CA SER A 50 27.63 -4.71 2.26
C SER A 50 26.86 -3.45 2.67
N TYR A 51 26.03 -2.86 1.79
CA TYR A 51 25.19 -1.70 2.07
C TYR A 51 25.91 -0.49 2.71
N LEU A 52 27.21 -0.32 2.43
CA LEU A 52 28.00 0.82 2.91
C LEU A 52 27.72 2.11 2.12
N ILE A 53 26.76 2.05 1.19
CA ILE A 53 26.24 3.17 0.40
C ILE A 53 25.01 3.76 1.09
N ARG A 54 24.84 5.09 1.04
CA ARG A 54 23.67 5.73 1.64
C ARG A 54 22.38 5.16 1.06
N GLN A 55 21.51 4.69 1.95
CA GLN A 55 20.34 3.87 1.63
C GLN A 55 19.29 4.60 0.78
N HIS A 56 19.23 5.93 0.83
CA HIS A 56 18.32 6.71 0.00
C HIS A 56 18.63 6.65 -1.50
N TYR A 57 19.78 6.07 -1.89
CA TYR A 57 20.11 5.77 -3.29
C TYR A 57 19.65 4.38 -3.73
N LEU A 58 19.10 3.55 -2.84
CA LEU A 58 18.75 2.16 -3.13
C LEU A 58 17.25 2.02 -3.21
N SER A 59 16.75 1.54 -4.36
CA SER A 59 15.31 1.45 -4.61
C SER A 59 14.66 0.30 -3.83
N PHE A 60 15.40 -0.77 -3.50
CA PHE A 60 14.83 -1.93 -2.80
C PHE A 60 15.84 -2.63 -1.84
N PRO A 61 16.03 -2.11 -0.61
CA PRO A 61 17.13 -2.51 0.27
C PRO A 61 17.24 -3.98 0.69
N ILE A 62 16.12 -4.63 1.00
CA ILE A 62 16.09 -6.00 1.53
C ILE A 62 16.64 -7.07 0.59
N ILE A 63 16.77 -6.75 -0.69
CA ILE A 63 17.08 -7.70 -1.75
C ILE A 63 18.48 -8.35 -1.62
N ILE A 64 19.39 -7.77 -0.84
CA ILE A 64 20.69 -8.40 -0.56
C ILE A 64 20.60 -9.64 0.32
N TYR A 65 19.49 -9.81 1.03
CA TYR A 65 19.28 -10.96 1.89
C TYR A 65 18.73 -12.17 1.12
N THR A 66 18.58 -12.11 -0.20
CA THR A 66 18.07 -13.24 -0.98
C THR A 66 19.17 -14.22 -1.39
N ASN A 67 18.86 -15.52 -1.39
CA ASN A 67 19.83 -16.61 -1.55
C ASN A 67 20.56 -16.65 -2.90
N LYS A 68 20.02 -16.00 -3.93
CA LYS A 68 20.69 -15.84 -5.22
C LYS A 68 20.75 -14.36 -5.55
N GLY A 69 21.96 -13.82 -5.45
CA GLY A 69 22.22 -12.39 -5.56
C GLY A 69 21.69 -11.84 -6.87
N ILE A 70 20.60 -11.09 -6.80
CA ILE A 70 20.17 -10.20 -7.87
C ILE A 70 21.40 -9.43 -8.34
N LYS A 71 21.62 -9.40 -9.65
CA LYS A 71 22.85 -8.85 -10.22
C LYS A 71 23.09 -7.48 -9.58
N VAL A 72 24.21 -7.36 -8.88
CA VAL A 72 24.58 -6.21 -8.05
C VAL A 72 24.51 -4.89 -8.83
N LYS A 73 24.54 -4.94 -10.16
CA LYS A 73 24.27 -3.79 -11.05
C LYS A 73 22.90 -3.11 -10.81
N TYR A 74 21.86 -3.85 -10.44
CA TYR A 74 20.48 -3.33 -10.33
C TYR A 74 20.12 -2.70 -8.99
N LEU A 75 20.95 -2.84 -7.95
CA LEU A 75 20.63 -2.35 -6.59
C LEU A 75 20.37 -0.83 -6.51
N VAL A 76 20.96 -0.06 -7.41
CA VAL A 76 20.88 1.42 -7.46
C VAL A 76 20.03 1.89 -8.67
N SER A 77 19.39 0.95 -9.39
CA SER A 77 18.60 1.23 -10.59
C SER A 77 17.12 0.93 -10.35
N ASN A 78 16.23 1.74 -10.91
CA ASN A 78 14.79 1.46 -10.94
C ASN A 78 14.46 0.19 -11.74
N GLU A 79 15.39 -0.30 -12.57
CA GLU A 79 15.28 -1.60 -13.25
C GLU A 79 15.09 -2.77 -12.29
N ILE A 80 15.40 -2.60 -10.99
CA ILE A 80 15.15 -3.63 -9.99
C ILE A 80 13.66 -4.03 -9.93
N TYR A 81 12.73 -3.09 -10.12
CA TYR A 81 11.31 -3.41 -10.12
C TYR A 81 10.91 -4.24 -11.33
N THR A 82 11.55 -4.04 -12.49
CA THR A 82 11.36 -4.92 -13.65
C THR A 82 11.80 -6.33 -13.31
N LEU A 83 12.95 -6.51 -12.67
CA LEU A 83 13.47 -7.82 -12.28
C LEU A 83 12.65 -8.51 -11.17
N LEU A 84 12.10 -7.72 -10.24
CA LEU A 84 11.20 -8.23 -9.20
C LEU A 84 9.87 -8.73 -9.77
N THR A 85 9.42 -8.14 -10.88
CA THR A 85 8.13 -8.47 -11.51
C THR A 85 8.23 -9.47 -12.66
N GLN A 86 9.37 -9.58 -13.34
CA GLN A 86 9.54 -10.46 -14.51
C GLN A 86 10.44 -11.64 -14.14
N PRO A 87 9.95 -12.88 -14.17
CA PRO A 87 10.81 -14.04 -13.98
C PRO A 87 11.72 -14.25 -15.18
N SER A 88 13.01 -14.44 -14.90
CA SER A 88 13.97 -14.96 -15.87
C SER A 88 14.63 -16.22 -15.31
N GLU A 89 15.06 -17.13 -16.21
CA GLU A 89 15.75 -18.38 -15.85
C GLU A 89 17.06 -18.14 -15.07
N GLU A 90 17.66 -16.96 -15.24
CA GLU A 90 18.88 -16.55 -14.52
C GLU A 90 18.58 -15.96 -13.13
N ASP A 91 17.35 -15.53 -12.86
CA ASP A 91 16.96 -14.91 -11.61
C ASP A 91 16.59 -16.00 -10.61
N GLY A 92 17.46 -16.21 -9.64
CA GLY A 92 17.23 -17.19 -8.59
C GLY A 92 16.02 -16.91 -7.70
N ASP A 93 15.77 -17.85 -6.78
CA ASP A 93 14.70 -17.73 -5.80
C ASP A 93 14.93 -16.49 -4.89
N LEU A 94 13.86 -15.71 -4.70
CA LEU A 94 13.79 -14.52 -3.86
C LEU A 94 13.68 -14.87 -2.35
N SER A 95 13.91 -16.12 -1.96
CA SER A 95 13.88 -16.57 -0.56
C SER A 95 14.81 -15.73 0.33
N LEU A 96 14.25 -15.26 1.44
CA LEU A 96 14.96 -14.45 2.43
C LEU A 96 15.86 -15.32 3.30
N ASN A 97 17.07 -14.83 3.55
CA ASN A 97 18.00 -15.42 4.49
C ASN A 97 18.71 -14.32 5.30
N ILE A 98 17.91 -13.63 6.12
CA ILE A 98 18.37 -12.50 6.94
C ILE A 98 19.34 -12.98 8.03
N ARG A 99 19.01 -14.08 8.72
CA ARG A 99 19.79 -14.57 9.87
C ARG A 99 21.24 -14.91 9.51
N ASN A 100 21.46 -15.63 8.40
CA ASN A 100 22.81 -16.01 7.98
C ASN A 100 23.61 -14.86 7.37
N ASN A 101 22.94 -13.76 7.00
CA ASN A 101 23.55 -12.64 6.27
C ASN A 101 23.45 -11.32 7.03
N SER A 102 23.16 -11.35 8.34
CA SER A 102 22.98 -10.15 9.18
C SER A 102 24.17 -9.19 9.13
N TYR A 103 25.38 -9.70 8.91
CA TYR A 103 26.61 -8.92 8.74
C TYR A 103 26.63 -8.05 7.46
N LEU A 104 25.76 -8.30 6.47
CA LEU A 104 25.72 -7.56 5.20
C LEU A 104 25.11 -6.17 5.33
N ASN A 105 24.26 -5.92 6.34
CA ASN A 105 23.67 -4.60 6.55
C ASN A 105 23.63 -4.29 8.04
N PRO A 106 24.31 -3.23 8.50
CA PRO A 106 24.29 -2.86 9.91
C PRO A 106 22.95 -2.22 10.35
N ARG A 107 22.02 -1.96 9.42
CA ARG A 107 20.72 -1.36 9.73
C ARG A 107 19.68 -2.42 10.13
N MET A 108 18.68 -1.99 10.88
CA MET A 108 17.48 -2.80 11.08
C MET A 108 16.62 -2.84 9.80
N ILE A 109 16.06 -4.01 9.52
CA ILE A 109 15.06 -4.20 8.46
C ILE A 109 13.72 -3.69 8.98
N HIS A 110 12.97 -3.01 8.11
CA HIS A 110 11.62 -2.55 8.40
C HIS A 110 10.56 -3.49 7.83
N ALA A 111 9.39 -3.55 8.46
CA ALA A 111 8.30 -4.45 8.09
C ALA A 111 7.87 -4.31 6.63
N TYR A 112 7.82 -3.08 6.13
CA TYR A 112 7.40 -2.80 4.76
C TYR A 112 8.29 -3.47 3.71
N GLU A 113 9.57 -3.70 4.02
CA GLU A 113 10.48 -4.30 3.06
C GLU A 113 10.17 -5.78 2.82
N ILE A 114 9.83 -6.50 3.89
CA ILE A 114 9.34 -7.88 3.82
C ILE A 114 7.99 -7.90 3.10
N CYS A 115 7.07 -7.00 3.46
CA CYS A 115 5.76 -6.91 2.81
C CYS A 115 5.89 -6.71 1.29
N LEU A 116 6.75 -5.79 0.85
CA LEU A 116 6.96 -5.52 -0.57
C LEU A 116 7.66 -6.68 -1.28
N LEU A 117 8.61 -7.37 -0.64
CA LEU A 117 9.30 -8.49 -1.27
C LEU A 117 8.32 -9.65 -1.51
N GLU A 118 7.51 -10.00 -0.51
CA GLU A 118 6.47 -11.01 -0.64
C GLU A 118 5.39 -10.60 -1.65
N PHE A 119 5.03 -9.31 -1.70
CA PHE A 119 4.14 -8.79 -2.74
C PHE A 119 4.70 -9.00 -4.16
N PHE A 120 5.98 -8.71 -4.39
CA PHE A 120 6.59 -8.94 -5.70
C PHE A 120 6.75 -10.43 -6.02
N LYS A 121 7.04 -11.28 -5.02
CA LYS A 121 7.01 -12.75 -5.19
C LYS A 121 5.63 -13.24 -5.62
N TYR A 122 4.56 -12.72 -5.00
CA TYR A 122 3.18 -13.03 -5.37
C TYR A 122 2.90 -12.69 -6.84
N ILE A 123 3.30 -11.50 -7.30
CA ILE A 123 3.14 -11.08 -8.70
C ILE A 123 3.96 -11.97 -9.65
N ARG A 124 5.20 -12.28 -9.29
CA ARG A 124 6.12 -13.09 -10.10
C ARG A 124 5.62 -14.52 -10.28
N ASN A 125 5.08 -15.11 -9.20
CA ASN A 125 4.66 -16.50 -9.14
C ASN A 125 3.14 -16.69 -9.34
N PHE A 126 2.42 -15.65 -9.78
CA PHE A 126 0.96 -15.65 -9.85
C PHE A 126 0.40 -16.78 -10.74
N SER A 127 1.12 -17.17 -11.80
CA SER A 127 0.75 -18.26 -12.70
C SER A 127 0.79 -19.64 -12.03
N ASP A 128 1.68 -19.82 -11.05
CA ASP A 128 1.95 -21.11 -10.39
C ASP A 128 1.28 -21.21 -9.01
N ARG A 129 0.45 -20.23 -8.64
CA ARG A 129 -0.18 -20.17 -7.33
C ARG A 129 -1.22 -21.27 -7.15
N LYS A 130 -1.39 -21.70 -5.90
CA LYS A 130 -2.53 -22.53 -5.50
C LYS A 130 -3.71 -21.64 -5.13
N GLU A 131 -4.94 -22.12 -5.31
CA GLU A 131 -6.16 -21.36 -4.98
C GLU A 131 -6.25 -21.02 -3.49
N ASP A 132 -5.72 -21.88 -2.61
CA ASP A 132 -5.71 -21.69 -1.16
C ASP A 132 -4.45 -20.97 -0.64
N ASP A 133 -3.68 -20.32 -1.51
CA ASP A 133 -2.47 -19.63 -1.08
C ASP A 133 -2.79 -18.30 -0.36
N ASP A 134 -2.90 -18.35 0.97
CA ASP A 134 -3.01 -17.15 1.81
C ASP A 134 -1.67 -16.42 1.91
N TYR A 135 -1.44 -15.55 0.93
CA TYR A 135 -0.23 -14.73 0.88
C TYR A 135 -0.14 -13.72 2.03
N ILE A 136 -1.25 -13.32 2.68
CA ILE A 136 -1.22 -12.41 3.83
C ILE A 136 -0.68 -13.12 5.05
N GLN A 137 -1.14 -14.35 5.30
CA GLN A 137 -0.62 -15.17 6.39
C GLN A 137 0.89 -15.41 6.24
N LYS A 138 1.36 -15.64 5.01
CA LYS A 138 2.79 -15.75 4.71
C LYS A 138 3.57 -14.49 5.10
N ILE A 139 3.05 -13.30 4.78
CA ILE A 139 3.69 -12.03 5.17
C ILE A 139 3.75 -11.91 6.69
N ILE A 140 2.63 -12.13 7.40
CA ILE A 140 2.56 -12.01 8.86
C ILE A 140 3.57 -12.94 9.52
N LYS A 141 3.61 -14.21 9.11
CA LYS A 141 4.56 -15.19 9.63
C LYS A 141 6.01 -14.78 9.40
N GLU A 142 6.32 -14.20 8.24
CA GLU A 142 7.68 -13.73 7.95
C GLU A 142 8.06 -12.51 8.81
N LEU A 143 7.10 -11.62 9.09
CA LEU A 143 7.31 -10.49 10.01
C LEU A 143 7.54 -10.95 11.46
N GLU A 144 6.78 -11.93 11.94
CA GLU A 144 6.96 -12.56 13.26
C GLU A 144 8.35 -13.22 13.37
N CYS A 145 8.74 -14.01 12.36
CA CYS A 145 10.05 -14.67 12.29
C CYS A 145 11.23 -13.70 12.39
N ASN A 146 11.01 -12.44 12.00
CA ASN A 146 11.99 -11.35 12.01
C ASN A 146 11.74 -10.33 13.14
N ASN A 147 10.87 -10.64 14.11
CA ASN A 147 10.57 -9.80 15.28
C ASN A 147 10.14 -8.37 14.90
N LEU A 148 9.24 -8.27 13.93
CA LEU A 148 8.65 -7.02 13.45
C LEU A 148 7.19 -6.84 13.86
N CYS A 149 6.51 -7.93 14.23
CA CYS A 149 5.22 -7.94 14.89
C CYS A 149 5.08 -9.19 15.76
N ASP A 150 3.97 -9.26 16.49
CA ASP A 150 3.39 -10.44 17.12
C ASP A 150 1.89 -10.50 16.83
N GLU A 151 1.25 -11.58 17.26
CA GLU A 151 -0.18 -11.86 17.04
C GLU A 151 -1.12 -10.76 17.57
N ASP A 152 -0.72 -10.11 18.68
CA ASP A 152 -1.47 -8.99 19.27
C ASP A 152 -1.39 -7.72 18.41
N THR A 153 -0.25 -7.52 17.74
CA THR A 153 0.01 -6.36 16.88
C THR A 153 -0.62 -6.53 15.51
N ILE A 154 -0.39 -7.68 14.85
CA ILE A 154 -0.92 -8.00 13.53
C ILE A 154 -1.46 -9.42 13.55
N SER A 155 -2.74 -9.58 13.22
CA SER A 155 -3.33 -10.90 13.03
C SER A 155 -4.32 -10.90 11.88
N ASN A 156 -4.38 -12.03 11.18
CA ASN A 156 -5.48 -12.38 10.29
C ASN A 156 -6.27 -13.53 10.93
N ASN A 157 -7.60 -13.45 10.89
CA ASN A 157 -8.43 -14.50 11.51
C ASN A 157 -8.62 -15.67 10.53
N GLU A 158 -8.51 -16.91 11.02
CA GLU A 158 -8.70 -18.14 10.24
C GLU A 158 -10.16 -18.39 9.81
N ASN A 159 -11.11 -17.58 10.32
CA ASN A 159 -12.54 -17.68 9.99
C ASN A 159 -12.99 -16.50 9.11
N PRO A 160 -12.80 -16.58 7.78
CA PRO A 160 -13.30 -15.57 6.86
C PRO A 160 -14.83 -15.57 6.79
N ILE A 161 -15.42 -14.43 6.45
CA ILE A 161 -16.85 -14.40 6.08
C ILE A 161 -16.94 -14.87 4.63
N ILE A 162 -17.59 -16.02 4.42
CA ILE A 162 -17.69 -16.65 3.11
C ILE A 162 -19.10 -16.42 2.56
N LEU A 163 -19.18 -15.87 1.35
CA LEU A 163 -20.39 -15.86 0.55
C LEU A 163 -20.33 -17.03 -0.43
N LYS A 164 -21.30 -17.95 -0.33
CA LYS A 164 -21.45 -19.07 -1.25
C LYS A 164 -22.65 -18.87 -2.17
N LYS A 165 -22.51 -19.35 -3.40
CA LYS A 165 -23.62 -19.57 -4.33
C LYS A 165 -23.66 -21.07 -4.62
N SER A 166 -24.69 -21.74 -4.12
CA SER A 166 -24.72 -23.21 -4.04
C SER A 166 -23.51 -23.70 -3.23
N GLU A 167 -22.66 -24.57 -3.79
CA GLU A 167 -21.46 -25.09 -3.12
C GLU A 167 -20.20 -24.26 -3.40
N THR A 168 -20.25 -23.29 -4.32
CA THR A 168 -19.09 -22.49 -4.74
C THR A 168 -18.96 -21.23 -3.89
N THR A 169 -17.77 -21.01 -3.32
CA THR A 169 -17.41 -19.73 -2.70
C THR A 169 -17.26 -18.65 -3.78
N ILE A 170 -18.11 -17.63 -3.74
CA ILE A 170 -18.07 -16.52 -4.70
C ILE A 170 -17.36 -15.29 -4.14
N ALA A 171 -17.39 -15.09 -2.83
CA ALA A 171 -16.65 -14.03 -2.15
C ALA A 171 -16.17 -14.45 -0.77
N GLU A 172 -15.04 -13.89 -0.34
CA GLU A 172 -14.42 -14.12 0.94
C GLU A 172 -13.99 -12.78 1.55
N ILE A 173 -14.33 -12.56 2.82
CA ILE A 173 -13.85 -11.42 3.59
C ILE A 173 -12.81 -11.89 4.60
N GLN A 174 -11.57 -11.50 4.37
CA GLN A 174 -10.45 -11.73 5.27
C GLN A 174 -10.39 -10.61 6.30
N ARG A 175 -10.36 -10.97 7.58
CA ARG A 175 -10.26 -10.00 8.68
C ARG A 175 -8.81 -9.75 9.01
N ILE A 176 -8.41 -8.49 9.04
CA ILE A 176 -7.04 -8.09 9.34
C ILE A 176 -7.10 -7.11 10.50
N TYR A 177 -6.48 -7.47 11.60
CA TYR A 177 -6.36 -6.62 12.78
C TYR A 177 -4.95 -6.06 12.84
N LEU A 178 -4.87 -4.75 13.00
CA LEU A 178 -3.62 -4.04 13.21
C LEU A 178 -3.76 -3.12 14.42
N ASN A 179 -3.23 -3.60 15.54
CA ASN A 179 -3.14 -2.83 16.77
C ASN A 179 -1.78 -2.12 16.84
N SER A 180 -1.67 -1.19 17.78
CA SER A 180 -0.43 -0.47 18.06
C SER A 180 -0.35 -0.31 19.57
N ALA A 181 0.79 -0.63 20.17
CA ALA A 181 0.97 -0.58 21.63
C ALA A 181 0.67 0.82 22.22
N ASP A 182 0.79 1.85 21.40
CA ASP A 182 0.78 3.26 21.78
C ASP A 182 -0.60 3.93 21.67
N VAL A 183 -1.63 3.25 21.16
CA VAL A 183 -2.84 3.93 20.68
C VAL A 183 -4.11 3.44 21.37
N LYS A 184 -4.70 4.33 22.19
CA LYS A 184 -6.13 4.32 22.51
C LYS A 184 -6.93 4.47 21.22
N GLY A 185 -7.99 3.68 21.05
CA GLY A 185 -8.76 3.64 19.79
C GLY A 185 -9.07 5.05 19.26
N LYS A 186 -8.74 5.32 17.98
CA LYS A 186 -8.96 6.66 17.41
C LYS A 186 -10.45 6.93 17.28
N GLN A 187 -10.96 7.84 18.10
CA GLN A 187 -12.37 8.26 18.13
C GLN A 187 -12.74 9.17 16.95
N LYS A 188 -11.76 9.94 16.46
CA LYS A 188 -11.88 10.81 15.27
C LYS A 188 -10.68 10.59 14.36
N LEU A 189 -10.91 10.72 13.05
CA LEU A 189 -9.87 10.68 12.03
C LEU A 189 -9.92 11.94 11.17
N ASN A 190 -8.79 12.62 11.04
CA ASN A 190 -8.61 13.61 10.00
C ASN A 190 -8.22 12.91 8.69
N VAL A 191 -9.12 12.94 7.70
CA VAL A 191 -8.94 12.27 6.41
C VAL A 191 -8.71 13.31 5.33
N ALA A 192 -7.79 13.04 4.41
CA ALA A 192 -7.50 13.87 3.26
C ALA A 192 -7.85 13.18 1.94
N LEU A 193 -8.76 13.78 1.18
CA LEU A 193 -9.05 13.42 -0.20
C LEU A 193 -8.05 14.10 -1.13
N SER A 194 -7.33 13.34 -1.94
CA SER A 194 -6.50 13.92 -3.00
C SER A 194 -7.37 14.37 -4.18
N ASN A 195 -7.08 15.54 -4.73
CA ASN A 195 -7.56 16.00 -6.02
C ASN A 195 -6.39 16.01 -6.98
N ILE A 196 -6.20 14.92 -7.72
CA ILE A 196 -5.04 14.73 -8.59
C ILE A 196 -5.46 14.25 -9.96
N LYS A 197 -4.74 14.71 -10.98
CA LYS A 197 -4.95 14.28 -12.36
C LYS A 197 -4.14 13.02 -12.66
N ILE A 198 -4.84 11.95 -13.02
CA ILE A 198 -4.23 10.71 -13.55
C ILE A 198 -4.12 10.82 -15.07
N ASN A 199 -2.89 10.75 -15.58
CA ASN A 199 -2.66 10.85 -17.01
C ASN A 199 -2.91 9.51 -17.70
N ASN A 200 -3.84 9.48 -18.67
CA ASN A 200 -4.14 8.28 -19.44
C ASN A 200 -2.89 7.67 -20.13
N LYS A 201 -1.89 8.50 -20.48
CA LYS A 201 -0.61 8.01 -21.04
C LYS A 201 0.12 7.11 -20.05
N ASP A 202 0.05 7.41 -18.76
CA ASP A 202 0.69 6.61 -17.71
C ASP A 202 0.03 5.24 -17.61
N ILE A 203 -1.31 5.20 -17.58
CA ILE A 203 -2.10 3.96 -17.59
C ILE A 203 -1.79 3.09 -18.82
N VAL A 204 -1.84 3.68 -20.02
CA VAL A 204 -1.55 2.92 -21.26
C VAL A 204 -0.12 2.39 -21.25
N THR A 205 0.83 3.15 -20.70
CA THR A 205 2.24 2.72 -20.65
C THR A 205 2.45 1.64 -19.60
N SER A 206 1.77 1.72 -18.45
CA SER A 206 1.81 0.70 -17.39
C SER A 206 1.20 -0.62 -17.84
N ILE A 207 0.09 -0.58 -18.60
CA ILE A 207 -0.49 -1.76 -19.26
C ILE A 207 0.49 -2.36 -20.28
N LYS A 208 1.38 -1.59 -20.90
CA LYS A 208 2.47 -2.10 -21.76
C LYS A 208 3.67 -2.62 -20.97
N GLY A 209 3.59 -2.68 -19.64
CA GLY A 209 4.64 -3.16 -18.75
C GLY A 209 5.75 -2.14 -18.45
N LYS A 210 5.55 -0.86 -18.78
CA LYS A 210 6.54 0.20 -18.52
C LYS A 210 5.94 1.28 -17.61
N THR A 211 6.75 1.84 -16.73
CA THR A 211 6.32 2.94 -15.86
C THR A 211 6.95 4.25 -16.32
N ILE A 212 6.15 5.32 -16.35
CA ILE A 212 6.64 6.68 -16.58
C ILE A 212 6.83 7.34 -15.21
N LEU A 213 8.09 7.60 -14.84
CA LEU A 213 8.44 8.34 -13.63
C LEU A 213 9.49 9.40 -13.96
N ASP A 214 9.01 10.57 -14.39
CA ASP A 214 9.86 11.74 -14.58
C ASP A 214 10.00 12.56 -13.25
N PRO A 215 10.96 13.51 -13.19
CA PRO A 215 11.14 14.34 -12.00
C PRO A 215 9.90 15.13 -11.59
N LYS A 216 9.06 15.57 -12.53
CA LYS A 216 7.84 16.34 -12.24
C LYS A 216 6.81 15.45 -11.55
N LYS A 217 6.57 14.25 -12.06
CA LYS A 217 5.67 13.27 -11.44
C LYS A 217 6.14 12.91 -10.03
N ARG A 218 7.45 12.69 -9.84
CA ARG A 218 8.01 12.47 -8.51
C ARG A 218 7.77 13.65 -7.57
N GLN A 219 7.99 14.89 -8.03
CA GLN A 219 7.74 16.11 -7.26
C GLN A 219 6.26 16.26 -6.88
N ARG A 220 5.32 15.92 -7.77
CA ARG A 220 3.88 15.91 -7.49
C ARG A 220 3.55 15.01 -6.29
N HIS A 221 4.08 13.78 -6.26
CA HIS A 221 3.87 12.89 -5.11
C HIS A 221 4.52 13.41 -3.82
N PHE A 222 5.73 13.96 -3.87
CA PHE A 222 6.34 14.60 -2.70
C PHE A 222 5.50 15.77 -2.18
N HIS A 223 4.96 16.57 -3.09
CA HIS A 223 4.09 17.69 -2.74
C HIS A 223 2.86 17.21 -1.95
N LEU A 224 2.16 16.18 -2.43
CA LEU A 224 1.00 15.59 -1.74
C LEU A 224 1.34 15.06 -0.35
N LEU A 225 2.44 14.33 -0.21
CA LEU A 225 2.90 13.79 1.08
C LEU A 225 3.29 14.91 2.08
N ASN A 226 3.91 15.98 1.57
CA ASN A 226 4.25 17.14 2.37
C ASN A 226 3.00 17.89 2.84
N MET A 227 2.02 18.11 1.96
CA MET A 227 0.72 18.71 2.34
C MET A 227 0.04 17.86 3.41
N ALA A 228 -0.02 16.55 3.24
CA ALA A 228 -0.64 15.66 4.22
C ALA A 228 0.08 15.69 5.59
N THR A 229 1.39 15.98 5.60
CA THR A 229 2.13 16.21 6.85
C THR A 229 1.81 17.57 7.46
N GLN A 230 1.77 18.62 6.65
CA GLN A 230 1.51 19.99 7.10
C GLN A 230 0.12 20.11 7.72
N GLU A 231 -0.87 19.45 7.12
CA GLU A 231 -2.26 19.43 7.59
C GLU A 231 -2.51 18.39 8.70
N ASN A 232 -1.47 17.70 9.20
CA ASN A 232 -1.56 16.68 10.25
C ASN A 232 -2.61 15.57 9.99
N VAL A 233 -2.67 15.12 8.73
CA VAL A 233 -3.66 14.14 8.28
C VAL A 233 -3.40 12.77 8.91
N ASP A 234 -4.46 12.09 9.36
CA ASP A 234 -4.38 10.71 9.85
C ASP A 234 -4.45 9.69 8.72
N CYS A 235 -5.26 9.96 7.69
CA CYS A 235 -5.47 9.09 6.53
C CYS A 235 -5.45 9.88 5.22
N LEU A 236 -4.52 9.56 4.33
CA LEU A 236 -4.47 10.11 2.97
C LEU A 236 -5.00 9.08 1.96
N ILE A 237 -5.98 9.46 1.14
CA ILE A 237 -6.51 8.60 0.08
C ILE A 237 -6.24 9.18 -1.32
N LEU A 238 -5.72 8.34 -2.21
CA LEU A 238 -5.49 8.64 -3.64
C LEU A 238 -6.33 7.72 -4.53
N PRO A 239 -6.62 8.10 -5.78
CA PRO A 239 -7.47 7.33 -6.67
C PRO A 239 -6.82 6.05 -7.17
N GLU A 240 -7.58 5.26 -7.93
CA GLU A 240 -7.13 4.07 -8.63
C GLU A 240 -6.01 4.41 -9.62
N THR A 241 -5.03 3.52 -9.86
CA THR A 241 -3.93 3.76 -10.83
C THR A 241 -3.12 5.06 -10.63
N SER A 242 -3.00 5.53 -9.40
CA SER A 242 -2.35 6.81 -9.09
C SER A 242 -0.86 6.69 -8.76
N LEU A 243 -0.40 5.55 -8.24
CA LEU A 243 0.97 5.39 -7.77
C LEU A 243 1.82 4.48 -8.68
N PRO A 244 2.93 4.99 -9.25
CA PRO A 244 3.98 4.17 -9.82
C PRO A 244 4.57 3.19 -8.80
N LYS A 245 4.79 1.93 -9.18
CA LYS A 245 5.44 0.92 -8.31
C LYS A 245 6.80 1.37 -7.76
N ASP A 246 7.53 2.17 -8.55
CA ASP A 246 8.82 2.75 -8.21
C ASP A 246 8.80 3.69 -6.99
N LEU A 247 7.62 4.17 -6.59
CA LEU A 247 7.43 5.05 -5.44
C LEU A 247 6.87 4.33 -4.19
N LEU A 248 6.66 3.00 -4.25
CA LEU A 248 6.14 2.22 -3.13
C LEU A 248 6.97 2.38 -1.85
N VAL A 249 8.30 2.31 -1.96
CA VAL A 249 9.21 2.47 -0.81
C VAL A 249 9.13 3.89 -0.22
N MET A 250 8.98 4.91 -1.06
CA MET A 250 8.82 6.29 -0.61
C MET A 250 7.54 6.48 0.21
N TYR A 251 6.41 5.95 -0.27
CA TYR A 251 5.14 5.99 0.45
C TYR A 251 5.17 5.16 1.73
N ALA A 252 5.82 3.98 1.71
CA ALA A 252 6.03 3.15 2.88
C ALA A 252 6.82 3.89 3.97
N GLU A 253 7.97 4.46 3.62
CA GLU A 253 8.80 5.22 4.55
C GLU A 253 8.06 6.44 5.11
N HIS A 254 7.30 7.15 4.28
CA HIS A 254 6.48 8.27 4.73
C HIS A 254 5.42 7.82 5.74
N SER A 255 4.60 6.84 5.39
CA SER A 255 3.55 6.28 6.25
C SER A 255 4.13 5.79 7.58
N ARG A 256 5.25 5.06 7.53
CA ARG A 256 5.98 4.59 8.70
C ARG A 256 6.44 5.72 9.61
N ARG A 257 7.18 6.69 9.08
CA ARG A 257 7.79 7.78 9.87
C ARG A 257 6.73 8.71 10.46
N LYS A 258 5.71 9.04 9.66
CA LYS A 258 4.62 9.95 10.03
C LYS A 258 3.48 9.25 10.77
N GLN A 259 3.47 7.92 10.81
CA GLN A 259 2.39 7.11 11.38
C GLN A 259 1.01 7.45 10.77
N GLN A 260 1.01 7.73 9.47
CA GLN A 260 -0.14 8.15 8.67
C GLN A 260 -0.64 6.99 7.79
N LEU A 261 -1.93 6.66 7.88
CA LEU A 261 -2.60 5.70 6.99
C LEU A 261 -2.58 6.26 5.57
N VAL A 262 -2.21 5.43 4.59
CA VAL A 262 -2.33 5.80 3.17
C VAL A 262 -3.06 4.72 2.40
N ILE A 263 -4.06 5.11 1.60
CA ILE A 263 -4.84 4.21 0.74
C ILE A 263 -4.74 4.72 -0.69
N LEU A 264 -4.38 3.86 -1.64
CA LEU A 264 -4.20 4.26 -3.04
C LEU A 264 -4.30 3.08 -4.01
N GLY A 265 -4.43 3.37 -5.30
CA GLY A 265 -4.28 2.38 -6.37
C GLY A 265 -2.90 2.45 -7.03
N LEU A 266 -2.30 1.29 -7.28
CA LEU A 266 -1.08 1.21 -8.09
C LEU A 266 -1.42 1.32 -9.57
N GLU A 267 -0.54 1.98 -10.31
CA GLU A 267 -0.48 1.79 -11.76
C GLU A 267 -0.37 0.31 -12.11
N HIS A 268 -0.91 -0.08 -13.26
CA HIS A 268 -0.90 -1.49 -13.66
C HIS A 268 0.51 -2.07 -13.66
N ILE A 269 0.64 -3.27 -13.09
CA ILE A 269 1.90 -4.03 -13.11
C ILE A 269 1.71 -5.17 -14.10
N VAL A 270 2.65 -5.36 -15.02
CA VAL A 270 2.63 -6.50 -15.94
C VAL A 270 3.72 -7.49 -15.53
N SER A 271 3.35 -8.77 -15.40
CA SER A 271 4.22 -9.91 -15.11
C SER A 271 3.67 -11.15 -15.82
N ASN A 272 4.50 -11.91 -16.53
CA ASN A 272 4.09 -13.15 -17.21
C ASN A 272 2.80 -13.01 -18.02
N CYS A 273 2.68 -11.97 -18.83
CA CYS A 273 1.48 -11.57 -19.59
C CYS A 273 0.22 -11.22 -18.78
N PHE A 274 0.23 -11.29 -17.45
CA PHE A 274 -0.87 -10.80 -16.62
C PHE A 274 -0.72 -9.31 -16.31
N CYS A 275 -1.82 -8.57 -16.39
CA CYS A 275 -1.88 -7.15 -16.07
C CYS A 275 -2.67 -6.91 -14.77
N PHE A 276 -1.94 -6.65 -13.70
CA PHE A 276 -2.48 -6.53 -12.35
C PHE A 276 -2.89 -5.08 -12.03
N ASN A 277 -4.02 -4.94 -11.35
CA ASN A 277 -4.50 -3.68 -10.78
C ASN A 277 -4.71 -3.89 -9.27
N PHE A 278 -3.93 -3.18 -8.46
CA PHE A 278 -3.92 -3.36 -7.01
C PHE A 278 -4.41 -2.09 -6.31
N SER A 279 -5.30 -2.26 -5.34
CA SER A 279 -5.44 -1.31 -4.24
C SER A 279 -4.40 -1.63 -3.17
N VAL A 280 -3.85 -0.62 -2.49
CA VAL A 280 -2.86 -0.81 -1.42
C VAL A 280 -3.22 0.05 -0.22
N ALA A 281 -3.20 -0.56 0.97
CA ALA A 281 -3.24 0.14 2.24
C ALA A 281 -1.87 0.08 2.92
N PHE A 282 -1.33 1.23 3.30
CA PHE A 282 -0.17 1.37 4.17
C PHE A 282 -0.69 1.59 5.59
N LEU A 283 -0.57 0.57 6.43
CA LEU A 283 -1.17 0.50 7.77
C LEU A 283 -0.06 0.67 8.81
N PRO A 284 0.23 1.89 9.30
CA PRO A 284 1.33 2.13 10.21
C PRO A 284 0.98 1.71 11.63
N TYR A 285 1.97 1.20 12.34
CA TYR A 285 1.89 0.78 13.74
C TYR A 285 3.20 1.05 14.46
N VAL A 286 3.17 0.90 15.78
CA VAL A 286 4.36 0.91 16.60
C VAL A 286 4.49 -0.43 17.32
N TYR A 287 5.68 -1.00 17.20
CA TYR A 287 6.04 -2.28 17.79
C TYR A 287 7.35 -2.17 18.57
N LYS A 288 7.29 -2.44 19.89
CA LYS A 288 8.45 -2.31 20.79
C LYS A 288 9.13 -0.93 20.66
N GLY A 289 8.33 0.14 20.64
CA GLY A 289 8.78 1.54 20.48
C GLY A 289 9.26 1.91 19.07
N ARG A 290 9.18 1.01 18.09
CA ARG A 290 9.61 1.26 16.70
C ARG A 290 8.41 1.53 15.80
N LYS A 291 8.48 2.63 15.05
CA LYS A 291 7.53 2.96 13.99
C LYS A 291 7.72 2.03 12.79
N GLU A 292 6.71 1.24 12.52
CA GLU A 292 6.64 0.29 11.41
C GLU A 292 5.38 0.54 10.55
N VAL A 293 5.30 -0.13 9.40
CA VAL A 293 4.13 -0.08 8.52
C VAL A 293 3.92 -1.44 7.85
N PHE A 294 2.69 -1.93 7.93
CA PHE A 294 2.25 -3.13 7.23
C PHE A 294 1.64 -2.72 5.90
N ILE A 295 2.10 -3.31 4.80
CA ILE A 295 1.60 -3.00 3.46
C ILE A 295 0.66 -4.11 3.04
N LEU A 296 -0.59 -3.73 2.80
CA LEU A 296 -1.66 -4.63 2.44
C LEU A 296 -2.12 -4.34 1.01
N PRO A 297 -1.51 -4.97 -0.01
CA PRO A 297 -2.03 -4.93 -1.36
C PRO A 297 -3.33 -5.74 -1.45
N ARG A 298 -4.13 -5.52 -2.49
CA ARG A 298 -5.25 -6.40 -2.84
C ARG A 298 -5.51 -6.30 -4.33
N LEU A 299 -5.49 -7.45 -4.99
CA LEU A 299 -5.82 -7.54 -6.41
C LEU A 299 -7.29 -7.16 -6.60
N LYS A 300 -7.58 -6.37 -7.63
CA LYS A 300 -8.94 -6.00 -8.02
C LYS A 300 -9.76 -7.25 -8.37
N ASN A 301 -10.96 -7.35 -7.82
CA ASN A 301 -11.86 -8.48 -8.05
C ASN A 301 -12.53 -8.39 -9.42
N HIS A 302 -13.02 -7.21 -9.77
CA HIS A 302 -13.84 -6.97 -10.95
C HIS A 302 -13.19 -5.91 -11.84
N TYR A 303 -12.54 -6.35 -12.92
CA TYR A 303 -12.03 -5.45 -13.95
C TYR A 303 -13.19 -4.96 -14.82
N SER A 304 -13.22 -3.67 -15.15
CA SER A 304 -14.31 -3.13 -15.99
C SER A 304 -14.20 -3.64 -17.44
N PRO A 305 -15.32 -3.72 -18.20
CA PRO A 305 -15.26 -4.14 -19.60
C PRO A 305 -14.27 -3.31 -20.45
N ASN A 306 -14.17 -2.01 -20.20
CA ASN A 306 -13.23 -1.14 -20.92
C ASN A 306 -11.78 -1.41 -20.50
N GLU A 307 -11.53 -1.63 -19.21
CA GLU A 307 -10.21 -1.99 -18.70
C GLU A 307 -9.75 -3.34 -19.29
N CYS A 308 -10.62 -4.36 -19.29
CA CYS A 308 -10.35 -5.65 -19.92
C CYS A 308 -9.97 -5.49 -21.41
N ARG A 309 -10.71 -4.66 -22.17
CA ARG A 309 -10.41 -4.37 -23.58
C ARG A 309 -9.03 -3.73 -23.75
N GLU A 310 -8.71 -2.72 -22.96
CA GLU A 310 -7.39 -2.05 -23.06
C GLU A 310 -6.23 -2.97 -22.65
N ILE A 311 -6.43 -3.83 -21.66
CA ILE A 311 -5.45 -4.86 -21.28
C ILE A 311 -5.23 -5.86 -22.43
N GLN A 312 -6.31 -6.43 -22.97
CA GLN A 312 -6.26 -7.44 -24.02
C GLN A 312 -5.74 -6.90 -25.35
N LYS A 313 -5.99 -5.63 -25.65
CA LYS A 313 -5.45 -4.92 -26.83
C LYS A 313 -3.92 -4.95 -26.91
N TYR A 314 -3.24 -5.09 -25.76
CA TYR A 314 -1.77 -5.24 -25.69
C TYR A 314 -1.34 -6.69 -25.39
N TYR A 315 -2.20 -7.66 -25.71
CA TYR A 315 -1.94 -9.10 -25.57
C TYR A 315 -1.73 -9.58 -24.12
N ASN A 316 -2.09 -8.76 -23.13
CA ASN A 316 -2.07 -9.15 -21.73
C ASN A 316 -3.39 -9.82 -21.33
N LYS A 317 -3.32 -10.60 -20.24
CA LYS A 317 -4.42 -11.28 -19.59
C LYS A 317 -4.83 -10.54 -18.33
N VAL A 318 -6.14 -10.57 -18.06
CA VAL A 318 -6.68 -10.14 -16.78
C VAL A 318 -6.47 -11.27 -15.77
N PRO A 319 -5.84 -11.03 -14.61
CA PRO A 319 -5.70 -12.04 -13.57
C PRO A 319 -7.08 -12.38 -12.96
N SER A 320 -7.29 -13.65 -12.61
CA SER A 320 -8.51 -14.13 -11.96
C SER A 320 -8.15 -15.08 -10.83
N ILE A 321 -8.78 -14.93 -9.65
CA ILE A 321 -8.50 -15.69 -8.41
C ILE A 321 -9.62 -16.70 -8.09
N GLY A 322 -10.61 -16.88 -8.97
CA GLY A 322 -11.70 -17.85 -8.78
C GLY A 322 -12.79 -17.43 -7.77
N LYS A 323 -12.45 -16.58 -6.80
CA LYS A 323 -13.35 -15.94 -5.83
C LYS A 323 -12.98 -14.46 -5.65
N ALA A 324 -13.97 -13.63 -5.28
CA ALA A 324 -13.70 -12.25 -4.88
C ALA A 324 -13.14 -12.22 -3.46
N ILE A 325 -12.03 -11.50 -3.25
CA ILE A 325 -11.41 -11.35 -1.93
C ILE A 325 -11.57 -9.90 -1.51
N TYR A 326 -12.09 -9.67 -0.30
CA TYR A 326 -12.12 -8.36 0.34
C TYR A 326 -11.44 -8.42 1.70
N HIS A 327 -10.95 -7.27 2.16
CA HIS A 327 -10.38 -7.13 3.49
C HIS A 327 -11.33 -6.34 4.38
N LEU A 328 -11.60 -6.87 5.57
CA LEU A 328 -12.20 -6.15 6.69
C LEU A 328 -11.06 -5.76 7.62
N ILE A 329 -10.59 -4.53 7.47
CA ILE A 329 -9.39 -4.03 8.15
C ILE A 329 -9.84 -3.32 9.42
N ASN A 330 -9.33 -3.76 10.57
CA ASN A 330 -9.38 -2.99 11.80
C ASN A 330 -7.99 -2.41 12.06
N TRP A 331 -7.86 -1.10 11.87
CA TRP A 331 -6.62 -0.38 12.12
C TRP A 331 -6.83 0.58 13.29
N LYS A 332 -6.16 0.31 14.41
CA LYS A 332 -6.21 1.16 15.62
C LYS A 332 -7.64 1.47 16.08
N GLY A 333 -8.53 0.49 15.95
CA GLY A 333 -9.93 0.56 16.34
C GLY A 333 -10.88 1.14 15.31
N VAL A 334 -10.39 1.59 14.15
CA VAL A 334 -11.24 1.99 13.03
C VAL A 334 -11.37 0.83 12.06
N GLN A 335 -12.62 0.42 11.78
CA GLN A 335 -12.91 -0.72 10.93
C GLN A 335 -13.37 -0.25 9.55
N PHE A 336 -12.67 -0.64 8.51
CA PHE A 336 -12.95 -0.20 7.15
C PHE A 336 -12.69 -1.28 6.10
N THR A 337 -13.14 -1.00 4.88
CA THR A 337 -12.80 -1.78 3.69
C THR A 337 -12.47 -0.84 2.53
N ILE A 338 -11.84 -1.39 1.49
CA ILE A 338 -11.48 -0.64 0.28
C ILE A 338 -12.21 -1.28 -0.90
N PHE A 339 -12.86 -0.48 -1.72
CA PHE A 339 -13.41 -0.89 -3.01
C PHE A 339 -12.62 -0.22 -4.13
N ASN A 340 -12.33 -0.98 -5.18
CA ASN A 340 -11.56 -0.52 -6.32
C ASN A 340 -12.51 -0.37 -7.53
N CYS A 341 -13.00 0.86 -7.73
CA CYS A 341 -13.76 1.29 -8.90
C CYS A 341 -14.95 0.36 -9.23
N TYR A 342 -14.86 -0.40 -10.33
CA TYR A 342 -15.95 -1.23 -10.86
C TYR A 342 -16.51 -2.26 -9.88
N GLU A 343 -15.79 -2.61 -8.82
CA GLU A 343 -16.30 -3.43 -7.72
C GLU A 343 -17.54 -2.82 -7.03
N LEU A 344 -17.67 -1.49 -7.02
CA LEU A 344 -18.82 -0.79 -6.43
C LEU A 344 -20.14 -1.10 -7.14
N ALA A 345 -20.09 -1.47 -8.42
CA ALA A 345 -21.28 -1.86 -9.17
C ALA A 345 -21.94 -3.15 -8.61
N ASP A 346 -21.20 -3.96 -7.84
CA ASP A 346 -21.68 -5.20 -7.26
C ASP A 346 -22.39 -4.97 -5.92
N VAL A 347 -23.73 -4.95 -5.96
CA VAL A 347 -24.56 -4.74 -4.77
C VAL A 347 -24.42 -5.85 -3.73
N LEU A 348 -24.19 -7.10 -4.14
CA LEU A 348 -24.04 -8.21 -3.21
C LEU A 348 -22.76 -8.03 -2.42
N HIS A 349 -21.66 -7.71 -3.09
CA HIS A 349 -20.37 -7.47 -2.42
C HIS A 349 -20.41 -6.28 -1.46
N ARG A 350 -21.06 -5.17 -1.83
CA ARG A 350 -21.27 -4.04 -0.92
C ARG A 350 -22.08 -4.42 0.31
N SER A 351 -23.13 -5.22 0.14
CA SER A 351 -24.03 -5.62 1.23
C SER A 351 -23.34 -6.46 2.32
N LEU A 352 -22.26 -7.18 1.97
CA LEU A 352 -21.47 -7.97 2.92
C LEU A 352 -20.90 -7.14 4.08
N PHE A 353 -20.74 -5.83 3.88
CA PHE A 353 -20.16 -4.93 4.86
C PHE A 353 -21.20 -4.20 5.75
N ARG A 354 -22.50 -4.46 5.57
CA ARG A 354 -23.56 -3.85 6.40
C ARG A 354 -23.32 -4.12 7.88
N SER A 355 -23.27 -3.05 8.68
CA SER A 355 -22.98 -3.09 10.14
C SER A 355 -21.57 -3.62 10.50
N GLN A 356 -20.70 -3.84 9.52
CA GLN A 356 -19.34 -4.34 9.75
C GLN A 356 -18.32 -3.20 9.76
N ILE A 357 -18.55 -2.07 9.11
CA ILE A 357 -17.53 -1.05 8.90
C ILE A 357 -18.00 0.33 9.36
N ASP A 358 -17.04 1.17 9.72
CA ASP A 358 -17.25 2.59 9.99
C ASP A 358 -17.00 3.41 8.73
N ILE A 359 -16.05 2.99 7.90
CA ILE A 359 -15.67 3.66 6.66
C ILE A 359 -15.59 2.67 5.49
N LEU A 360 -16.16 3.04 4.35
CA LEU A 360 -15.88 2.43 3.05
C LEU A 360 -15.04 3.41 2.23
N PHE A 361 -13.80 3.02 1.92
CA PHE A 361 -12.94 3.77 1.02
C PHE A 361 -13.11 3.28 -0.41
N ALA A 362 -13.34 4.18 -1.35
CA ALA A 362 -13.42 3.89 -2.77
C ALA A 362 -12.30 4.61 -3.51
N ILE A 363 -11.49 3.86 -4.25
CA ILE A 363 -10.50 4.42 -5.17
C ILE A 363 -10.98 4.21 -6.60
N GLU A 364 -10.95 5.26 -7.42
CA GLU A 364 -11.58 5.24 -8.74
C GLU A 364 -10.73 5.89 -9.82
N TYR A 365 -10.82 5.33 -11.02
CA TYR A 365 -10.54 6.02 -12.27
C TYR A 365 -11.78 5.85 -13.16
N ASN A 366 -12.82 6.61 -12.84
CA ASN A 366 -14.15 6.43 -13.44
C ASN A 366 -14.72 7.73 -14.00
N LYS A 367 -15.14 7.69 -15.27
CA LYS A 367 -15.78 8.82 -15.96
C LYS A 367 -17.29 8.89 -15.76
N ASP A 368 -17.92 7.79 -15.35
CA ASP A 368 -19.38 7.70 -15.24
C ASP A 368 -19.85 8.13 -13.84
N THR A 369 -19.61 9.42 -13.54
CA THR A 369 -19.75 9.96 -12.17
C THR A 369 -21.20 9.98 -11.70
N TYR A 370 -22.19 10.12 -12.59
CA TYR A 370 -23.60 10.10 -12.17
C TYR A 370 -24.06 8.71 -11.71
N TYR A 371 -23.67 7.66 -12.45
CA TYR A 371 -23.97 6.29 -12.06
C TYR A 371 -23.35 5.95 -10.70
N TYR A 372 -22.08 6.29 -10.51
CA TYR A 372 -21.38 6.02 -9.25
C TYR A 372 -21.88 6.90 -8.10
N SER A 373 -22.28 8.14 -8.38
CA SER A 373 -22.92 9.01 -7.39
C SER A 373 -24.15 8.34 -6.76
N ASN A 374 -24.99 7.68 -7.57
CA ASN A 374 -26.17 6.94 -7.08
C ASN A 374 -25.76 5.70 -6.27
N ILE A 375 -24.71 4.99 -6.70
CA ILE A 375 -24.17 3.86 -5.93
C ILE A 375 -23.67 4.32 -4.57
N VAL A 376 -22.94 5.42 -4.51
CA VAL A 376 -22.38 5.92 -3.24
C VAL A 376 -23.48 6.38 -2.30
N GLU A 377 -24.49 7.11 -2.79
CA GLU A 377 -25.63 7.53 -1.95
C GLU A 377 -26.40 6.33 -1.38
N SER A 378 -26.70 5.32 -2.22
CA SER A 378 -27.36 4.09 -1.74
C SER A 378 -26.48 3.31 -0.77
N THR A 379 -25.21 3.08 -1.09
CA THR A 379 -24.28 2.31 -0.25
C THR A 379 -24.08 2.96 1.10
N CYS A 380 -23.91 4.28 1.14
CA CYS A 380 -23.73 5.03 2.39
C CYS A 380 -24.92 4.82 3.34
N ARG A 381 -26.15 4.66 2.81
CA ARG A 381 -27.35 4.32 3.61
C ARG A 381 -27.46 2.84 3.96
N ASP A 382 -27.26 1.97 2.98
CA ASP A 382 -27.50 0.53 3.10
C ASP A 382 -26.48 -0.18 3.97
N VAL A 383 -25.23 0.30 3.92
CA VAL A 383 -24.14 -0.15 4.79
C VAL A 383 -24.13 0.67 6.08
N HIS A 384 -24.65 1.89 6.02
CA HIS A 384 -24.70 2.88 7.10
C HIS A 384 -23.30 3.23 7.63
N CYS A 385 -22.43 3.72 6.76
CA CYS A 385 -21.03 4.06 7.07
C CYS A 385 -20.63 5.38 6.43
N TYR A 386 -19.51 5.97 6.87
CA TYR A 386 -18.85 7.01 6.10
C TYR A 386 -18.35 6.41 4.78
N PHE A 387 -18.63 7.07 3.66
CA PHE A 387 -18.17 6.66 2.35
C PHE A 387 -17.22 7.71 1.81
N ILE A 388 -15.97 7.33 1.55
CA ILE A 388 -14.91 8.26 1.13
C ILE A 388 -14.39 7.80 -0.23
N GLN A 389 -14.59 8.62 -1.26
CA GLN A 389 -14.24 8.30 -2.63
C GLN A 389 -13.17 9.25 -3.16
N ALA A 390 -12.09 8.68 -3.70
CA ALA A 390 -11.09 9.43 -4.46
C ALA A 390 -11.12 8.99 -5.92
N ASN A 391 -11.41 9.92 -6.82
CA ASN A 391 -11.37 9.78 -8.26
C ASN A 391 -10.35 10.76 -8.87
N THR A 392 -9.95 10.55 -10.12
CA THR A 392 -9.11 11.51 -10.84
C THR A 392 -9.81 12.86 -10.97
N SER A 393 -9.04 13.96 -10.85
CA SER A 393 -9.57 15.33 -11.01
C SER A 393 -10.06 15.63 -12.43
N ASP A 394 -9.70 14.80 -13.42
CA ASP A 394 -10.24 14.90 -14.78
C ASP A 394 -11.75 14.60 -14.85
N TYR A 395 -12.22 13.67 -14.01
CA TYR A 395 -13.63 13.26 -13.98
C TYR A 395 -14.36 13.83 -12.76
N GLY A 396 -13.67 13.99 -11.64
CA GLY A 396 -14.22 14.51 -10.39
C GLY A 396 -15.08 13.49 -9.63
N ASP A 397 -15.97 14.00 -8.79
CA ASP A 397 -16.79 13.25 -7.83
C ASP A 397 -16.01 12.63 -6.67
N SER A 398 -14.77 13.05 -6.43
CA SER A 398 -14.08 12.75 -5.17
C SER A 398 -14.82 13.41 -4.01
N ARG A 399 -15.23 12.64 -3.00
CA ARG A 399 -16.17 13.13 -1.99
C ARG A 399 -16.16 12.35 -0.68
N LEU A 400 -16.66 12.99 0.36
CA LEU A 400 -17.12 12.35 1.58
C LEU A 400 -18.65 12.29 1.53
N SER A 401 -19.24 11.11 1.74
CA SER A 401 -20.67 10.92 1.98
C SER A 401 -20.90 10.33 3.37
N ILE A 402 -21.87 10.89 4.10
CA ILE A 402 -22.25 10.53 5.47
C ILE A 402 -23.71 10.07 5.45
N PRO A 403 -24.15 9.10 6.28
CA PRO A 403 -25.54 8.67 6.34
C PRO A 403 -26.45 9.74 7.00
N LYS A 404 -26.44 10.98 6.51
CA LYS A 404 -27.32 12.10 6.88
C LYS A 404 -28.28 12.46 5.77
N LYS A 405 -29.30 13.28 6.03
CA LYS A 405 -30.26 13.78 5.02
C LYS A 405 -29.55 14.30 3.75
N HIS A 406 -30.22 14.25 2.60
CA HIS A 406 -29.59 14.46 1.28
C HIS A 406 -28.75 15.75 1.19
N ASP A 407 -29.27 16.85 1.75
CA ASP A 407 -28.62 18.16 1.85
C ASP A 407 -27.32 18.17 2.70
N GLN A 408 -27.20 17.24 3.64
CA GLN A 408 -26.06 17.11 4.56
C GLN A 408 -25.20 15.87 4.29
N MET A 409 -25.61 15.05 3.32
CA MET A 409 -24.99 13.77 3.02
C MET A 409 -23.57 13.97 2.52
N THR A 410 -23.35 14.96 1.64
CA THR A 410 -22.07 15.15 0.96
C THR A 410 -21.46 16.50 1.34
N PRO A 411 -20.81 16.61 2.52
CA PRO A 411 -20.21 17.87 2.97
C PRO A 411 -19.02 18.32 2.10
N VAL A 412 -18.33 17.38 1.44
CA VAL A 412 -17.19 17.68 0.56
C VAL A 412 -17.38 16.92 -0.75
N LYS A 413 -17.33 17.63 -1.88
CA LYS A 413 -17.38 17.06 -3.24
C LYS A 413 -16.50 17.88 -4.18
N LEU A 414 -15.56 17.24 -4.84
CA LEU A 414 -14.59 17.85 -5.74
C LEU A 414 -14.92 17.47 -7.17
N LYS A 415 -15.00 18.45 -8.07
CA LYS A 415 -15.35 18.23 -9.48
C LYS A 415 -14.13 18.18 -10.41
N GLY A 416 -13.01 18.79 -10.02
CA GLY A 416 -11.78 18.75 -10.79
C GLY A 416 -10.78 19.83 -10.38
N GLY A 417 -9.93 20.25 -11.32
CA GLY A 417 -8.87 21.24 -11.11
C GLY A 417 -7.51 20.78 -11.62
N ASP A 418 -6.67 21.74 -12.00
CA ASP A 418 -5.33 21.47 -12.57
C ASP A 418 -4.24 21.30 -11.51
N ASN A 419 -4.42 21.93 -10.34
CA ASN A 419 -3.48 21.83 -9.24
C ASN A 419 -3.72 20.54 -8.47
N ASP A 420 -2.65 19.78 -8.25
CA ASP A 420 -2.68 18.70 -7.27
C ASP A 420 -2.84 19.30 -5.87
N THR A 421 -3.83 18.83 -5.13
CA THR A 421 -4.08 19.29 -3.77
C THR A 421 -4.71 18.18 -2.94
N ILE A 422 -4.82 18.43 -1.64
CA ILE A 422 -5.60 17.61 -0.73
C ILE A 422 -6.68 18.46 -0.06
N ILE A 423 -7.82 17.85 0.24
CA ILE A 423 -8.91 18.47 1.00
C ILE A 423 -9.16 17.61 2.24
N THR A 424 -9.04 18.23 3.41
CA THR A 424 -9.14 17.56 4.70
C THR A 424 -10.53 17.70 5.32
N PHE A 425 -10.93 16.70 6.08
CA PHE A 425 -12.17 16.70 6.86
C PHE A 425 -12.07 15.68 8.00
N ASP A 426 -12.85 15.92 9.05
CA ASP A 426 -12.89 15.02 10.19
C ASP A 426 -14.04 14.02 10.09
N VAL A 427 -13.74 12.79 10.47
CA VAL A 427 -14.68 11.68 10.55
C VAL A 427 -14.78 11.26 12.01
N ASP A 428 -15.98 11.38 12.59
CA ASP A 428 -16.24 11.05 13.99
C ASP A 428 -16.80 9.63 14.09
N ILE A 429 -15.91 8.69 14.45
CA ILE A 429 -16.21 7.25 14.48
C ILE A 429 -17.05 6.92 15.70
N THR A 430 -16.70 7.46 16.87
CA THR A 430 -17.45 7.25 18.11
C THR A 430 -18.88 7.72 17.96
N LYS A 431 -19.08 8.94 17.45
CA LYS A 431 -20.42 9.50 17.23
C LYS A 431 -21.29 8.62 16.31
N LEU A 432 -20.72 8.09 15.22
CA LEU A 432 -21.44 7.18 14.33
C LEU A 432 -21.81 5.88 15.04
N ARG A 433 -20.87 5.28 15.79
CA ARG A 433 -21.09 4.00 16.48
C ARG A 433 -22.10 4.12 17.62
N ASP A 434 -22.05 5.20 18.39
CA ASP A 434 -22.99 5.46 19.47
C ASP A 434 -24.43 5.56 18.93
N PHE A 435 -24.61 6.26 17.81
CA PHE A 435 -25.89 6.31 17.10
C PHE A 435 -26.34 4.91 16.63
N GLN A 436 -25.42 4.14 16.04
CA GLN A 436 -25.71 2.79 15.52
C GLN A 436 -26.01 1.77 16.63
N CYS A 437 -25.53 1.97 17.86
CA CYS A 437 -25.81 1.11 19.01
C CYS A 437 -27.21 1.34 19.60
N GLN A 438 -27.85 2.48 19.29
CA GLN A 438 -29.22 2.75 19.73
C GLN A 438 -30.22 1.89 18.95
N ASN A 439 -31.34 1.56 19.60
CA ASN A 439 -32.48 0.98 18.90
C ASN A 439 -32.97 1.98 17.81
N PRO A 440 -33.29 1.53 16.59
CA PRO A 440 -33.74 2.41 15.50
C PRO A 440 -34.91 3.33 15.84
N ILE A 441 -35.77 2.95 16.79
CA ILE A 441 -36.92 3.77 17.22
C ILE A 441 -36.46 5.01 18.01
N PHE A 442 -35.31 4.93 18.69
CA PHE A 442 -34.76 6.02 19.50
C PHE A 442 -33.68 6.84 18.79
N GLN A 443 -33.34 6.49 17.54
CA GLN A 443 -32.32 7.17 16.77
C GLN A 443 -32.73 8.59 16.36
N ASN A 444 -31.88 9.58 16.67
CA ASN A 444 -32.10 10.97 16.30
C ASN A 444 -31.86 11.21 14.80
N THR A 445 -32.93 11.20 14.01
CA THR A 445 -32.88 11.38 12.53
C THR A 445 -32.31 12.73 12.03
N ILE A 446 -32.09 13.68 12.93
CA ILE A 446 -31.42 14.95 12.62
C ILE A 446 -29.91 14.73 12.48
N GLU A 447 -29.34 13.84 13.29
CA GLU A 447 -27.90 13.61 13.36
C GLU A 447 -27.43 12.69 12.24
N PHE A 448 -28.06 11.54 12.10
CA PHE A 448 -27.91 10.57 11.00
C PHE A 448 -29.31 10.03 10.66
N LYS A 449 -29.55 9.51 9.47
CA LYS A 449 -30.79 8.75 9.23
C LYS A 449 -30.72 7.43 9.99
N ASN A 450 -31.90 6.86 10.26
CA ASN A 450 -31.99 5.56 10.90
C ASN A 450 -31.19 4.49 10.18
N THR A 451 -30.68 3.54 10.96
CA THR A 451 -30.05 2.34 10.42
C THR A 451 -31.03 1.55 9.55
N PRO A 452 -30.56 0.93 8.46
CA PRO A 452 -31.44 0.23 7.52
C PRO A 452 -31.98 -1.08 8.10
N PRO A 453 -33.04 -1.65 7.50
CA PRO A 453 -33.51 -2.99 7.87
C PRO A 453 -32.39 -4.04 7.82
N GLY A 454 -32.35 -4.91 8.83
CA GLY A 454 -31.32 -5.95 8.96
C GLY A 454 -29.94 -5.43 9.37
N PHE A 455 -29.83 -4.17 9.80
CA PHE A 455 -28.62 -3.66 10.45
C PHE A 455 -28.46 -4.30 11.85
N ASP A 456 -27.26 -4.79 12.14
CA ASP A 456 -26.93 -5.53 13.35
C ASP A 456 -26.11 -4.67 14.31
N SER A 457 -26.81 -3.96 15.20
CA SER A 457 -26.21 -3.09 16.21
C SER A 457 -25.31 -3.85 17.19
N SER A 458 -25.52 -5.16 17.42
CA SER A 458 -24.67 -5.94 18.32
C SER A 458 -23.23 -6.02 17.84
N LYS A 459 -23.03 -6.10 16.51
CA LYS A 459 -21.69 -6.05 15.90
C LYS A 459 -21.00 -4.72 16.15
N VAL A 460 -21.74 -3.62 16.15
CA VAL A 460 -21.20 -2.30 16.44
C VAL A 460 -20.79 -2.20 17.91
N CYS A 461 -21.66 -2.60 18.83
CA CYS A 461 -21.38 -2.48 20.25
C CYS A 461 -20.25 -3.42 20.72
N ASN A 462 -20.12 -4.62 20.10
CA ASN A 462 -18.98 -5.51 20.33
C ASN A 462 -17.65 -4.90 19.87
N ARG A 463 -17.66 -4.06 18.81
CA ARG A 463 -16.45 -3.34 18.38
C ARG A 463 -16.05 -2.26 19.38
N ASN A 464 -17.00 -1.60 20.05
CA ASN A 464 -16.70 -0.59 21.09
C ASN A 464 -16.10 -1.24 22.34
N ARG A 465 -16.74 -2.30 22.87
CA ARG A 465 -16.27 -2.98 24.11
C ARG A 465 -14.82 -3.47 24.04
N LYS A 466 -14.39 -4.01 22.89
CA LYS A 466 -13.00 -4.48 22.70
C LYS A 466 -11.94 -3.38 22.86
N TYR A 467 -12.30 -2.11 22.76
CA TYR A 467 -11.41 -0.97 22.98
C TYR A 467 -11.60 -0.34 24.36
N ASP A 468 -12.83 -0.36 24.90
CA ASP A 468 -13.11 0.11 26.26
C ASP A 468 -12.50 -0.81 27.33
N ASP A 469 -12.50 -2.14 27.12
CA ASP A 469 -11.92 -3.12 28.06
C ASP A 469 -10.36 -3.09 28.11
N LYS A 470 -9.72 -2.25 27.28
CA LYS A 470 -8.27 -1.96 27.35
C LYS A 470 -7.97 -0.65 28.11
N ASP A 471 -9.00 0.06 28.57
CA ASP A 471 -8.90 1.31 29.34
C ASP A 471 -9.06 1.10 30.88
N GLU A 472 -9.29 -0.13 31.35
CA GLU A 472 -9.15 -0.56 32.77
C GLU A 472 -7.84 -1.35 32.97
#